data_AF-A0A370TXG9-F1
#
_entry.id   AF-A0A370TXG9-F1
#
_cell.length_a   1.000
_cell.length_b   1.000
_cell.length_c   1.000
_cell.angle_alpha   90.00
_cell.angle_beta   90.00
_cell.angle_gamma   90.00
#
_symmetry.space_group_name_H-M   'P 1'
#
loop_
_entity.id
_entity.type
_entity.pdbx_description
1 polymer ?
#
loop_
_entity_poly.entity_id
_entity_poly.type
_entity_poly.pdbx_seq_one_letter_code
_entity_poly.pdbx_strand_id
1 'polypeptide(L)'
;MQFATILSLAACLSLGTASPVDRRTGSGVIVFHGAAGAQYTLTVPLDGSNTPTNNVLSISSVSSSTVNVGSQCTLHTVDSPVALVEGPAGTWVVGPPQTVTSISCSSGSTPPVNPPATIVIEFDGADPDQGAKYSLNVPLNGATIPTNNALSISTLVSTFADLPTKCHFVYVDFPAALSLIRPNTWAVGPPQTITSVSCHA
;
A
#
# COMPACT_ATOMS: atom_id res chain seq x y z
N MET A 1 -60.46 -18.90 -54.55
CA MET A 1 -59.52 -17.77 -54.48
C MET A 1 -59.41 -17.34 -53.03
N GLN A 2 -58.18 -16.99 -52.64
CA GLN A 2 -57.62 -16.53 -51.35
C GLN A 2 -58.62 -15.82 -50.41
N PHE A 3 -58.48 -15.88 -49.08
CA PHE A 3 -57.43 -15.17 -48.33
C PHE A 3 -57.19 -15.73 -46.92
N ALA A 4 -55.91 -15.82 -46.58
CA ALA A 4 -55.36 -16.20 -45.29
C ALA A 4 -55.54 -15.07 -44.25
N THR A 5 -55.58 -15.43 -42.97
CA THR A 5 -55.27 -14.49 -41.88
C THR A 5 -54.50 -15.25 -40.80
N ILE A 6 -53.18 -15.15 -40.88
CA ILE A 6 -52.23 -15.76 -39.95
C ILE A 6 -52.11 -14.79 -38.77
N LEU A 7 -52.34 -15.31 -37.56
CA LEU A 7 -52.34 -14.58 -36.30
C LEU A 7 -50.89 -14.20 -35.92
N SER A 8 -50.57 -12.90 -35.96
CA SER A 8 -49.26 -12.36 -35.56
C SER A 8 -49.09 -12.38 -34.03
N LEU A 9 -48.21 -13.22 -33.50
CA LEU A 9 -47.71 -13.09 -32.12
C LEU A 9 -46.45 -12.22 -32.12
N ALA A 10 -46.62 -10.92 -31.83
CA ALA A 10 -45.51 -10.04 -31.51
C ALA A 10 -45.13 -10.24 -30.03
N ALA A 11 -44.10 -11.03 -29.77
CA ALA A 11 -43.49 -11.13 -28.45
C ALA A 11 -42.62 -9.88 -28.20
N CYS A 12 -43.11 -8.95 -27.38
CA CYS A 12 -42.33 -7.82 -26.91
C CYS A 12 -41.25 -8.31 -25.92
N LEU A 13 -40.01 -8.44 -26.39
CA LEU A 13 -38.84 -8.60 -25.54
C LEU A 13 -38.52 -7.23 -24.90
N SER A 14 -38.95 -7.02 -23.66
CA SER A 14 -38.48 -5.88 -22.86
C SER A 14 -37.03 -6.12 -22.46
N LEU A 15 -36.09 -5.52 -23.18
CA LEU A 15 -34.72 -5.38 -22.67
C LEU A 15 -34.78 -4.37 -21.52
N GLY A 16 -34.82 -4.88 -20.28
CA GLY A 16 -34.55 -4.07 -19.11
C GLY A 16 -33.11 -3.59 -19.20
N THR A 17 -32.92 -2.31 -19.52
CA THR A 17 -31.63 -1.64 -19.36
C THR A 17 -31.34 -1.62 -17.87
N ALA A 18 -30.56 -2.58 -17.39
CA ALA A 18 -29.95 -2.47 -16.07
C ALA A 18 -29.02 -1.26 -16.12
N SER A 19 -29.46 -0.14 -15.55
CA SER A 19 -28.58 1.00 -15.28
C SER A 19 -27.46 0.46 -14.38
N PRO A 20 -26.18 0.70 -14.70
CA PRO A 20 -25.11 0.35 -13.77
C PRO A 20 -25.42 1.03 -12.44
N VAL A 21 -25.51 0.24 -11.37
CA VAL A 21 -25.59 0.76 -10.01
C VAL A 21 -24.32 1.57 -9.83
N ASP A 22 -24.48 2.89 -9.85
CA ASP A 22 -23.42 3.83 -9.50
C ASP A 22 -23.12 3.56 -8.03
N ARG A 23 -22.10 2.73 -7.80
CA ARG A 23 -21.63 2.37 -6.48
C ARG A 23 -21.18 3.71 -5.91
N ARG A 24 -21.95 4.30 -4.99
CA ARG A 24 -21.54 5.52 -4.28
C ARG A 24 -20.30 5.19 -3.46
N THR A 25 -19.15 5.21 -4.12
CA THR A 25 -17.85 5.13 -3.48
C THR A 25 -17.71 6.43 -2.71
N GLY A 26 -17.46 6.31 -1.40
CA GLY A 26 -17.26 7.49 -0.55
C GLY A 26 -16.11 8.35 -1.07
N SER A 27 -15.92 9.53 -0.48
CA SER A 27 -14.72 10.34 -0.72
C SER A 27 -13.93 10.50 0.58
N GLY A 28 -12.60 10.51 0.45
CA GLY A 28 -11.67 10.83 1.54
C GLY A 28 -11.13 12.24 1.38
N VAL A 29 -10.88 12.93 2.48
CA VAL A 29 -10.22 14.24 2.52
C VAL A 29 -8.78 14.04 2.95
N ILE A 30 -7.84 14.46 2.11
CA ILE A 30 -6.41 14.28 2.34
C ILE A 30 -5.74 15.65 2.31
N VAL A 31 -4.94 15.92 3.33
CA VAL A 31 -4.13 17.14 3.46
C VAL A 31 -2.69 16.79 3.10
N PHE A 32 -2.12 17.51 2.15
CA PHE A 32 -0.75 17.38 1.70
C PHE A 32 0.07 18.52 2.30
N HIS A 33 1.16 18.17 2.97
CA HIS A 33 2.06 19.10 3.65
C HIS A 33 3.41 19.13 2.92
N GLY A 34 3.87 20.33 2.60
CA GLY A 34 5.16 20.57 1.97
C GLY A 34 6.10 21.38 2.86
N ALA A 35 7.18 21.88 2.26
CA ALA A 35 8.17 22.70 2.95
C ALA A 35 7.60 24.05 3.42
N ALA A 36 8.22 24.63 4.46
CA ALA A 36 7.91 25.95 5.00
C ALA A 36 6.42 26.17 5.38
N GLY A 37 5.70 25.11 5.76
CA GLY A 37 4.29 25.19 6.18
C GLY A 37 3.30 25.32 5.02
N ALA A 38 3.74 25.16 3.77
CA ALA A 38 2.82 25.10 2.63
C ALA A 38 1.99 23.82 2.69
N GLN A 39 0.67 23.93 2.50
CA GLN A 39 -0.23 22.78 2.48
C GLN A 39 -1.40 22.99 1.52
N TYR A 40 -1.99 21.89 1.04
CA TYR A 40 -3.26 21.91 0.34
C TYR A 40 -4.11 20.70 0.71
N THR A 41 -5.41 20.78 0.44
CA THR A 41 -6.35 19.69 0.69
C THR A 41 -6.94 19.22 -0.62
N LEU A 42 -7.07 17.91 -0.76
CA LEU A 42 -7.69 17.26 -1.92
C LEU A 42 -8.77 16.28 -1.43
N THR A 43 -9.92 16.33 -2.08
CA THR A 43 -10.95 15.30 -1.91
C THR A 43 -10.74 14.23 -2.96
N VAL A 44 -10.58 12.98 -2.54
CA VAL A 44 -10.25 11.85 -3.40
C VAL A 44 -11.41 10.85 -3.35
N PRO A 45 -11.97 10.43 -4.50
CA PRO A 45 -12.95 9.36 -4.54
C PRO A 45 -12.32 8.04 -4.09
N LEU A 46 -13.11 7.21 -3.42
CA LEU A 46 -12.67 5.92 -2.90
C LEU A 46 -13.03 4.76 -3.84
N ASP A 47 -13.14 5.03 -5.14
CA ASP A 47 -13.38 4.04 -6.20
C ASP A 47 -12.10 3.46 -6.83
N GLY A 48 -10.93 3.94 -6.42
CA GLY A 48 -9.65 3.59 -7.00
C GLY A 48 -9.27 4.44 -8.22
N SER A 49 -10.08 5.44 -8.60
CA SER A 49 -9.74 6.33 -9.71
C SER A 49 -8.56 7.24 -9.35
N ASN A 50 -7.72 7.53 -10.34
CA ASN A 50 -6.60 8.44 -10.18
C ASN A 50 -7.09 9.90 -10.21
N THR A 51 -6.86 10.59 -9.12
CA THR A 51 -7.16 12.02 -8.96
C THR A 51 -5.87 12.82 -9.13
N PRO A 52 -5.75 13.67 -10.15
CA PRO A 52 -4.58 14.51 -10.33
C PRO A 52 -4.54 15.57 -9.22
N THR A 53 -3.36 15.79 -8.63
CA THR A 53 -3.16 16.82 -7.59
C THR A 53 -3.04 18.22 -8.21
N ASN A 54 -2.51 18.31 -9.44
CA ASN A 54 -2.21 19.56 -10.16
C ASN A 54 -1.45 20.59 -9.31
N ASN A 55 -0.57 20.11 -8.43
CA ASN A 55 0.17 20.96 -7.52
C ASN A 55 1.67 20.64 -7.60
N VAL A 56 2.50 21.67 -7.67
CA VAL A 56 3.96 21.56 -7.83
C VAL A 56 4.71 21.47 -6.49
N LEU A 57 4.01 21.57 -5.36
CA LEU A 57 4.62 21.50 -4.04
C LEU A 57 5.29 20.15 -3.80
N SER A 58 6.52 20.21 -3.28
CA SER A 58 7.21 19.04 -2.76
C SER A 58 6.58 18.62 -1.44
N ILE A 59 5.99 17.43 -1.41
CA ILE A 59 5.24 16.91 -0.27
C ILE A 59 6.18 16.12 0.63
N SER A 60 6.19 16.47 1.91
CA SER A 60 6.96 15.80 2.97
C SER A 60 6.09 14.93 3.87
N SER A 61 4.79 15.22 3.97
CA SER A 61 3.84 14.35 4.67
C SER A 61 2.42 14.56 4.17
N VAL A 62 1.57 13.59 4.45
CA VAL A 62 0.14 13.62 4.16
C VAL A 62 -0.62 13.24 5.42
N SER A 63 -1.78 13.85 5.64
CA SER A 63 -2.64 13.50 6.77
C SER A 63 -4.09 13.38 6.35
N SER A 64 -4.83 12.48 6.98
CA SER A 64 -6.25 12.33 6.77
C SER A 64 -6.94 11.82 8.04
N SER A 65 -8.11 12.37 8.32
CA SER A 65 -9.01 11.89 9.39
C SER A 65 -10.08 10.92 8.87
N THR A 66 -10.21 10.79 7.54
CA THR A 66 -11.30 10.04 6.89
C THR A 66 -10.83 8.73 6.26
N VAL A 67 -9.54 8.65 5.90
CA VAL A 67 -8.95 7.49 5.23
C VAL A 67 -7.57 7.18 5.76
N ASN A 68 -7.23 5.90 5.83
CA ASN A 68 -5.87 5.47 6.13
C ASN A 68 -5.06 5.53 4.83
N VAL A 69 -4.28 6.59 4.63
CA VAL A 69 -3.56 6.81 3.36
C VAL A 69 -2.54 5.69 3.10
N GLY A 70 -1.91 5.17 4.16
CA GLY A 70 -0.92 4.09 4.05
C GLY A 70 -1.47 2.76 3.56
N SER A 71 -2.75 2.47 3.80
CA SER A 71 -3.37 1.18 3.42
C SER A 71 -4.43 1.30 2.32
N GLN A 72 -5.03 2.48 2.15
CA GLN A 72 -6.16 2.69 1.25
C GLN A 72 -5.80 3.50 0.01
N CYS A 73 -4.62 4.13 -0.04
CA CYS A 73 -4.24 5.03 -1.11
C CYS A 73 -2.87 4.71 -1.70
N THR A 74 -2.68 5.08 -2.96
CA THR A 74 -1.40 5.06 -3.66
C THR A 74 -1.07 6.48 -4.14
N LEU A 75 0.10 6.98 -3.74
CA LEU A 75 0.62 8.26 -4.22
C LEU A 75 1.49 8.00 -5.46
N HIS A 76 1.25 8.76 -6.52
CA HIS A 76 2.10 8.77 -7.71
C HIS A 76 2.94 10.04 -7.70
N THR A 77 4.24 9.91 -7.89
CA THR A 77 5.20 11.01 -7.76
C THR A 77 6.10 11.11 -9.00
N VAL A 78 6.85 12.21 -9.12
CA VAL A 78 7.67 12.52 -10.30
C VAL A 78 8.97 11.72 -10.43
N ASP A 79 9.69 11.51 -9.33
CA ASP A 79 11.13 11.17 -9.42
C ASP A 79 11.47 9.76 -8.91
N SER A 80 10.68 9.15 -8.01
CA SER A 80 11.00 7.84 -7.42
C SER A 80 9.78 7.15 -6.79
N PRO A 81 9.82 5.81 -6.57
CA PRO A 81 8.84 5.14 -5.73
C PRO A 81 8.77 5.83 -4.37
N VAL A 82 7.57 6.27 -4.00
CA VAL A 82 7.35 6.99 -2.75
C VAL A 82 7.45 6.02 -1.58
N ALA A 83 8.32 6.31 -0.61
CA ALA A 83 8.25 5.66 0.68
C ALA A 83 7.21 6.41 1.53
N LEU A 84 6.18 5.67 1.97
CA LEU A 84 5.14 6.21 2.82
C LEU A 84 5.26 5.54 4.20
N VAL A 85 5.73 6.29 5.18
CA VAL A 85 5.97 5.79 6.54
C VAL A 85 4.93 6.37 7.48
N GLU A 86 4.31 5.54 8.31
CA GLU A 86 3.35 6.03 9.29
C GLU A 86 4.03 6.93 10.33
N GLY A 87 3.50 8.14 10.50
CA GLY A 87 3.94 9.12 11.49
C GLY A 87 2.98 9.14 12.70
N PRO A 88 2.81 10.29 13.36
CA PRO A 88 1.76 10.47 14.36
C PRO A 88 0.38 10.12 13.79
N ALA A 89 -0.57 9.74 14.66
CA ALA A 89 -1.89 9.23 14.26
C ALA A 89 -2.54 10.04 13.11
N GLY A 90 -2.90 9.33 12.04
CA GLY A 90 -3.54 9.93 10.86
C GLY A 90 -2.60 10.72 9.95
N THR A 91 -1.27 10.57 10.11
CA THR A 91 -0.24 11.22 9.30
C THR A 91 0.74 10.19 8.76
N TRP A 92 1.20 10.40 7.52
CA TRP A 92 2.19 9.58 6.86
C TRP A 92 3.27 10.46 6.25
N VAL A 93 4.53 10.13 6.51
CA VAL A 93 5.70 10.83 6.00
C VAL A 93 6.03 10.32 4.60
N VAL A 94 6.27 11.25 3.69
CA VAL A 94 6.61 11.02 2.28
C VAL A 94 8.12 11.18 2.13
N GLY A 95 8.82 10.06 1.91
CA GLY A 95 10.28 10.03 1.77
C GLY A 95 10.73 9.52 0.39
N PRO A 96 11.67 10.19 -0.29
CA PRO A 96 12.10 11.59 -0.11
C PRO A 96 10.97 12.59 -0.41
N PRO A 97 10.99 13.82 0.15
CA PRO A 97 10.01 14.84 -0.20
C PRO A 97 10.03 15.15 -1.69
N GLN A 98 8.88 15.00 -2.35
CA GLN A 98 8.77 15.12 -3.79
C GLN A 98 7.36 15.51 -4.23
N THR A 99 7.21 15.94 -5.47
CA THR A 99 5.92 16.33 -6.02
C THR A 99 5.06 15.10 -6.27
N VAL A 100 3.87 15.08 -5.65
CA VAL A 100 2.83 14.09 -5.93
C VAL A 100 2.06 14.56 -7.16
N THR A 101 2.02 13.78 -8.22
CA THR A 101 1.32 14.08 -9.49
C THR A 101 -0.14 13.65 -9.45
N SER A 102 -0.43 12.53 -8.79
CA SER A 102 -1.78 12.01 -8.61
C SER A 102 -1.88 11.09 -7.41
N ILE A 103 -3.11 10.84 -6.98
CA ILE A 103 -3.45 9.91 -5.90
C ILE A 103 -4.65 9.08 -6.30
N SER A 104 -4.62 7.79 -6.01
CA SER A 104 -5.79 6.91 -6.06
C SER A 104 -6.07 6.38 -4.66
N CYS A 105 -7.34 6.30 -4.29
CA CYS A 105 -7.76 5.73 -3.00
C CYS A 105 -8.93 4.76 -3.21
N SER A 106 -9.05 3.73 -2.38
CA SER A 106 -10.16 2.76 -2.46
C SER A 106 -10.82 2.50 -1.11
N SER A 107 -12.15 2.43 -1.08
CA SER A 107 -12.95 2.26 0.15
C SER A 107 -12.96 0.80 0.59
N GLY A 108 -11.79 0.19 0.85
CA GLY A 108 -11.69 -1.12 1.50
C GLY A 108 -12.42 -2.31 0.84
N SER A 109 -13.06 -2.14 -0.31
CA SER A 109 -13.60 -3.21 -1.14
C SER A 109 -12.83 -3.20 -2.45
N THR A 110 -11.63 -3.73 -2.41
CA THR A 110 -10.95 -4.17 -3.63
C THR A 110 -11.92 -5.06 -4.44
N PRO A 111 -11.94 -4.99 -5.78
CA PRO A 111 -12.41 -6.12 -6.60
C PRO A 111 -11.72 -7.40 -6.13
N PRO A 112 -12.24 -8.62 -6.39
CA PRO A 112 -11.53 -9.86 -6.05
C PRO A 112 -10.32 -10.04 -6.99
N VAL A 113 -9.35 -9.14 -6.90
CA VAL A 113 -7.95 -9.47 -7.08
C VAL A 113 -7.61 -10.20 -5.80
N ASN A 114 -7.32 -11.49 -5.90
CA ASN A 114 -6.68 -12.23 -4.82
C ASN A 114 -5.52 -11.35 -4.32
N PRO A 115 -5.61 -10.70 -3.14
CA PRO A 115 -4.56 -9.81 -2.69
C PRO A 115 -3.29 -10.66 -2.69
N PRO A 116 -2.17 -10.19 -3.28
CA PRO A 116 -0.92 -10.87 -2.99
C PRO A 116 -0.80 -10.84 -1.48
N ALA A 117 -0.82 -12.02 -0.85
CA ALA A 117 -0.83 -12.13 0.59
C ALA A 117 0.29 -11.24 1.13
N THR A 118 -0.01 -10.34 2.05
CA THR A 118 0.98 -9.45 2.66
C THR A 118 1.34 -10.01 4.01
N ILE A 119 2.63 -10.03 4.33
CA ILE A 119 3.13 -10.41 5.65
C ILE A 119 3.64 -9.18 6.38
N VAL A 120 3.51 -9.18 7.70
CA VAL A 120 4.15 -8.17 8.55
C VAL A 120 5.48 -8.73 9.01
N ILE A 121 6.54 -7.92 8.86
CA ILE A 121 7.86 -8.21 9.41
C ILE A 121 8.23 -7.06 10.34
N GLU A 122 8.45 -7.36 11.61
CA GLU A 122 9.05 -6.48 12.61
C GLU A 122 10.56 -6.66 12.60
N PHE A 123 11.27 -5.55 12.57
CA PHE A 123 12.72 -5.43 12.49
C PHE A 123 13.22 -4.89 13.82
N ASP A 124 13.87 -5.74 14.60
CA ASP A 124 14.31 -5.42 15.95
C ASP A 124 15.81 -5.15 15.98
N GLY A 125 16.18 -4.00 16.54
CA GLY A 125 17.55 -3.58 16.76
C GLY A 125 18.14 -4.15 18.06
N ALA A 126 19.09 -3.42 18.65
CA ALA A 126 19.77 -3.86 19.87
C ALA A 126 18.90 -3.76 21.13
N ASP A 127 17.94 -2.83 21.16
CA ASP A 127 17.03 -2.59 22.30
C ASP A 127 15.61 -2.28 21.82
N PRO A 128 14.84 -3.31 21.41
CA PRO A 128 13.47 -3.13 20.92
C PRO A 128 12.51 -2.60 21.99
N ASP A 129 12.78 -2.85 23.28
CA ASP A 129 11.96 -2.38 24.41
C ASP A 129 12.09 -0.86 24.62
N GLN A 130 13.23 -0.27 24.23
CA GLN A 130 13.43 1.18 24.17
C GLN A 130 13.05 1.80 22.82
N GLY A 131 12.42 1.04 21.93
CA GLY A 131 11.90 1.53 20.65
C GLY A 131 12.86 1.42 19.47
N ALA A 132 13.97 0.67 19.59
CA ALA A 132 14.84 0.36 18.46
C ALA A 132 14.22 -0.72 17.55
N LYS A 133 13.01 -0.46 17.03
CA LYS A 133 12.29 -1.38 16.15
C LYS A 133 11.33 -0.68 15.19
N TYR A 134 10.96 -1.36 14.12
CA TYR A 134 9.92 -0.91 13.18
C TYR A 134 9.27 -2.11 12.48
N SER A 135 8.11 -1.91 11.87
CA SER A 135 7.42 -2.95 11.12
C SER A 135 7.19 -2.55 9.67
N LEU A 136 7.19 -3.53 8.77
CA LEU A 136 6.93 -3.34 7.35
C LEU A 136 5.89 -4.35 6.85
N ASN A 137 4.97 -3.87 6.02
CA ASN A 137 4.07 -4.72 5.26
C ASN A 137 4.76 -5.13 3.95
N VAL A 138 5.05 -6.42 3.79
CA VAL A 138 5.75 -6.95 2.62
C VAL A 138 4.79 -7.82 1.80
N PRO A 139 4.53 -7.48 0.52
CA PRO A 139 3.71 -8.31 -0.34
C PRO A 139 4.46 -9.58 -0.77
N LEU A 140 3.77 -10.72 -0.81
CA LEU A 140 4.29 -12.01 -1.27
C LEU A 140 4.30 -12.15 -2.80
N ASN A 141 4.36 -11.04 -3.54
CA ASN A 141 4.41 -11.00 -5.01
C ASN A 141 5.82 -10.80 -5.58
N GLY A 142 6.84 -10.72 -4.73
CA GLY A 142 8.22 -10.47 -5.12
C GLY A 142 8.60 -9.00 -5.26
N ALA A 143 7.69 -8.07 -4.98
CA ALA A 143 8.03 -6.66 -5.02
C ALA A 143 9.09 -6.33 -3.96
N THR A 144 10.13 -5.62 -4.37
CA THR A 144 11.17 -5.13 -3.47
C THR A 144 10.69 -3.88 -2.75
N ILE A 145 10.62 -3.96 -1.42
CA ILE A 145 10.24 -2.86 -0.56
C ILE A 145 11.49 -2.32 0.13
N PRO A 146 11.86 -1.05 -0.07
CA PRO A 146 12.95 -0.43 0.67
C PRO A 146 12.54 -0.24 2.15
N THR A 147 13.45 -0.52 3.07
CA THR A 147 13.20 -0.33 4.51
C THR A 147 13.32 1.14 4.93
N ASN A 148 14.20 1.90 4.26
CA ASN A 148 14.54 3.29 4.55
C ASN A 148 14.87 3.56 6.02
N ASN A 149 15.48 2.58 6.70
CA ASN A 149 15.81 2.67 8.11
C ASN A 149 17.26 2.26 8.35
N ALA A 150 18.00 3.09 9.09
CA ALA A 150 19.42 2.89 9.36
C ALA A 150 19.69 2.00 10.60
N LEU A 151 18.65 1.54 11.31
CA LEU A 151 18.80 0.70 12.49
C LEU A 151 19.60 -0.58 12.17
N SER A 152 20.53 -0.91 13.05
CA SER A 152 21.24 -2.18 13.03
C SER A 152 20.33 -3.27 13.56
N ILE A 153 19.79 -4.08 12.65
CA ILE A 153 18.83 -5.13 12.96
C ILE A 153 19.57 -6.35 13.48
N SER A 154 19.09 -6.91 14.59
CA SER A 154 19.60 -8.12 15.21
C SER A 154 18.63 -9.30 15.05
N THR A 155 17.32 -9.02 15.04
CA THR A 155 16.28 -10.02 14.86
C THR A 155 15.15 -9.54 13.97
N LEU A 156 14.51 -10.48 13.29
CA LEU A 156 13.26 -10.30 12.55
C LEU A 156 12.15 -11.05 13.26
N VAL A 157 10.98 -10.45 13.36
CA VAL A 157 9.78 -11.07 13.93
C VAL A 157 8.65 -11.09 12.90
N SER A 158 8.10 -12.27 12.63
CA SER A 158 7.03 -12.46 11.64
C SER A 158 6.32 -13.79 11.86
N THR A 159 5.03 -13.84 11.59
CA THR A 159 4.26 -15.10 11.62
C THR A 159 4.44 -15.93 10.34
N PHE A 160 5.19 -15.44 9.36
CA PHE A 160 5.43 -16.14 8.11
C PHE A 160 6.58 -17.16 8.27
N ALA A 161 6.23 -18.44 8.41
CA ALA A 161 7.20 -19.49 8.72
C ALA A 161 8.30 -19.66 7.65
N ASP A 162 7.98 -19.39 6.38
CA ASP A 162 8.89 -19.56 5.25
C ASP A 162 9.78 -18.33 4.98
N LEU A 163 9.82 -17.36 5.89
CA LEU A 163 10.66 -16.16 5.78
C LEU A 163 12.10 -16.42 5.31
N PRO A 164 12.87 -17.40 5.82
CA PRO A 164 14.25 -17.63 5.36
C PRO A 164 14.37 -18.22 3.95
N THR A 165 13.33 -18.86 3.41
CA THR A 165 13.37 -19.52 2.10
C THR A 165 12.63 -18.74 1.01
N LYS A 166 11.70 -17.87 1.43
CA LYS A 166 10.79 -17.15 0.54
C LYS A 166 10.96 -15.64 0.57
N CYS A 167 11.73 -15.10 1.51
CA CYS A 167 12.11 -13.69 1.53
C CYS A 167 13.59 -13.51 1.25
N HIS A 168 13.88 -12.52 0.42
CA HIS A 168 15.22 -12.05 0.13
C HIS A 168 15.43 -10.67 0.78
N PHE A 169 16.45 -10.57 1.61
CA PHE A 169 16.82 -9.35 2.31
C PHE A 169 18.15 -8.86 1.76
N VAL A 170 18.24 -7.55 1.51
CA VAL A 170 19.48 -6.90 1.09
C VAL A 170 20.10 -6.22 2.31
N TYR A 171 21.37 -6.55 2.57
CA TYR A 171 22.12 -6.09 3.73
C TYR A 171 23.25 -5.16 3.30
N VAL A 172 23.73 -4.31 4.21
CA VAL A 172 24.85 -3.39 3.94
C VAL A 172 26.20 -4.08 4.05
N ASP A 173 26.42 -4.87 5.12
CA ASP A 173 27.76 -5.32 5.47
C ASP A 173 28.04 -6.76 5.01
N PHE A 174 27.21 -7.71 5.42
CA PHE A 174 27.41 -9.13 5.15
C PHE A 174 26.09 -9.82 4.80
N PRO A 175 26.09 -10.83 3.91
CA PRO A 175 24.90 -11.65 3.70
C PRO A 175 24.50 -12.32 5.02
N ALA A 176 23.32 -12.00 5.53
CA ALA A 176 22.83 -12.58 6.77
C ALA A 176 22.56 -14.07 6.63
N ALA A 177 22.80 -14.80 7.72
CA ALA A 177 22.34 -16.17 7.90
C ALA A 177 21.11 -16.14 8.81
N LEU A 178 19.92 -16.09 8.21
CA LEU A 178 18.67 -16.14 8.95
C LEU A 178 18.56 -17.46 9.70
N SER A 179 18.50 -17.39 11.02
CA SER A 179 18.39 -18.57 11.89
C SER A 179 17.23 -18.42 12.85
N LEU A 180 16.32 -19.39 12.88
CA LEU A 180 15.19 -19.36 13.81
C LEU A 180 15.70 -19.56 15.25
N ILE A 181 15.47 -18.57 16.11
CA ILE A 181 15.92 -18.60 17.52
C ILE A 181 14.77 -18.83 18.50
N ARG A 182 13.55 -18.42 18.13
CA ARG A 182 12.29 -18.60 18.88
C ARG A 182 11.13 -18.65 17.89
N PRO A 183 9.93 -19.11 18.29
CA PRO A 183 8.77 -19.07 17.39
C PRO A 183 8.59 -17.67 16.81
N ASN A 184 8.47 -17.58 15.49
CA ASN A 184 8.29 -16.33 14.75
C ASN A 184 9.45 -15.33 14.88
N THR A 185 10.63 -15.74 15.36
CA THR A 185 11.79 -14.85 15.54
C THR A 185 13.04 -15.45 14.93
N TRP A 186 13.66 -14.71 14.00
CA TRP A 186 14.89 -15.10 13.31
C TRP A 186 16.02 -14.14 13.65
N ALA A 187 17.19 -14.67 14.00
CA ALA A 187 18.42 -13.89 14.08
C ALA A 187 18.95 -13.60 12.67
N VAL A 188 19.41 -12.38 12.42
CA VAL A 188 20.02 -11.97 11.14
C VAL A 188 21.55 -12.16 11.13
N GLY A 189 22.11 -12.76 12.17
CA GLY A 189 23.56 -12.84 12.38
C GLY A 189 24.10 -11.59 13.09
N PRO A 190 25.32 -11.11 12.76
CA PRO A 190 25.83 -9.86 13.30
C PRO A 190 24.86 -8.71 13.02
N PRO A 191 24.58 -7.84 14.02
CA PRO A 191 23.66 -6.73 13.81
C PRO A 191 24.11 -5.82 12.67
N GLN A 192 23.21 -5.55 11.73
CA GLN A 192 23.51 -4.76 10.53
C GLN A 192 22.26 -4.14 9.91
N THR A 193 22.44 -3.15 9.05
CA THR A 193 21.33 -2.47 8.38
C THR A 193 20.79 -3.33 7.24
N ILE A 194 19.46 -3.44 7.16
CA ILE A 194 18.73 -4.03 6.03
C ILE A 194 18.22 -2.89 5.16
N THR A 195 18.52 -2.90 3.86
CA THR A 195 18.16 -1.81 2.93
C THR A 195 16.87 -2.08 2.17
N SER A 196 16.56 -3.35 1.91
CA SER A 196 15.31 -3.75 1.25
C SER A 196 14.96 -5.21 1.53
N VAL A 197 13.69 -5.54 1.32
CA VAL A 197 13.15 -6.90 1.42
C VAL A 197 12.21 -7.16 0.26
N SER A 198 12.24 -8.36 -0.30
CA SER A 198 11.23 -8.89 -1.20
C SER A 198 10.81 -10.28 -0.73
N CYS A 199 9.53 -10.63 -0.83
CA CYS A 199 9.01 -11.93 -0.42
C CYS A 199 8.10 -12.54 -1.48
N HIS A 200 8.03 -13.87 -1.52
CA HIS A 200 7.20 -14.64 -2.43
C HIS A 200 6.33 -15.64 -1.65
N ALA A 201 5.16 -16.00 -2.19
CA ALA A 201 4.35 -17.10 -1.67
C ALA A 201 5.00 -18.47 -1.93
#